data_AF-A0A2E6GFI1-F1
#
_entry.id   AF-A0A2E6GFI1-F1
#
_cell.length_a   1.000
_cell.length_b   1.000
_cell.length_c   1.000
_cell.angle_alpha   90.00
_cell.angle_beta   90.00
_cell.angle_gamma   90.00
#
_symmetry.space_group_name_H-M   'P 1'
#
loop_
_entity.id
_entity.type
_entity.pdbx_description
1 polymer ?
#
loop_
_entity_poly.entity_id
_entity_poly.type
_entity_poly.pdbx_seq_one_letter_code
_entity_poly.pdbx_strand_id
1 'polypeptide(L)'
;MSLKISSDSNFEIWTGEHWQSYLRVPGDDKNSGSFSLYLTDHSTFGSGVLVLINIPEISSLTGVYTDNTKLSSFILNKIVSKTVDYPFPEEMKIYDSEILRFEDSNGEISWRIMHSQNEIIAKWSNFKDPFFHSGGPQNQKGQSVLSSLLVFAKNSSIQVNKRFIKGIPYDRATWTRTTGSAQSSCVIAFSEIIKIVDQH
;
A
#
# COMPACT_ATOMS: atom_id res chain seq x y z
N MET A 1 -8.96 13.96 18.60
CA MET A 1 -7.91 14.93 18.99
C MET A 1 -7.00 15.11 17.79
N SER A 2 -7.08 16.23 17.06
CA SER A 2 -6.20 16.46 15.89
C SER A 2 -4.88 17.04 16.37
N LEU A 3 -3.78 16.32 16.16
CA LEU A 3 -2.45 16.85 16.44
C LEU A 3 -2.14 17.91 15.37
N LYS A 4 -2.38 19.18 15.67
CA LYS A 4 -1.89 20.28 14.82
C LYS A 4 -0.40 20.44 15.11
N ILE A 5 0.42 19.79 14.31
CA ILE A 5 1.83 20.18 14.18
C ILE A 5 1.80 21.59 13.58
N SER A 6 2.47 22.53 14.24
CA SER A 6 2.44 23.98 13.99
C SER A 6 2.25 24.37 12.51
N SER A 7 1.40 25.37 12.23
CA SER A 7 1.20 25.95 10.90
C SER A 7 2.45 26.60 10.29
N ASP A 8 3.51 26.75 11.09
CA ASP A 8 4.79 27.36 10.69
C ASP A 8 5.86 26.30 10.38
N SER A 9 5.48 25.03 10.28
CA SER A 9 6.39 23.93 9.96
C SER A 9 6.60 23.86 8.44
N ASN A 10 7.85 23.87 7.97
CA ASN A 10 8.20 23.65 6.56
C ASN A 10 8.02 22.18 6.10
N PHE A 11 7.12 21.42 6.76
CA PHE A 11 6.90 20.01 6.48
C PHE A 11 5.50 19.57 6.85
N GLU A 12 4.99 18.58 6.11
CA GLU A 12 3.77 17.85 6.42
C GLU A 12 4.11 16.48 7.02
N ILE A 13 3.19 15.94 7.84
CA ILE A 13 3.27 14.57 8.35
C ILE A 13 2.08 13.77 7.82
N TRP A 14 2.38 12.57 7.34
CA TRP A 14 1.39 11.52 7.12
C TRP A 14 1.63 10.39 8.10
N THR A 15 0.56 9.88 8.71
CA THR A 15 0.62 8.65 9.52
C THR A 15 -0.45 7.67 9.07
N GLY A 16 -0.11 6.39 9.09
CA GLY A 16 -1.05 5.35 8.73
C GLY A 16 -0.43 3.97 8.58
N GLU A 17 -1.03 3.17 7.71
CA GLU A 17 -0.52 1.85 7.34
C GLU A 17 -0.36 1.74 5.82
N HIS A 18 0.66 1.01 5.37
CA HIS A 18 0.86 0.67 3.96
C HIS A 18 0.85 -0.85 3.77
N TRP A 19 -0.12 -1.36 3.01
CA TRP A 19 -0.30 -2.78 2.74
C TRP A 19 0.04 -3.07 1.28
N GLN A 20 0.92 -4.04 1.04
CA GLN A 20 1.30 -4.47 -0.29
C GLN A 20 0.99 -5.94 -0.48
N SER A 21 0.41 -6.29 -1.62
CA SER A 21 0.33 -7.66 -2.11
C SER A 21 0.59 -7.68 -3.60
N TYR A 22 1.80 -8.10 -3.98
CA TYR A 22 2.17 -8.28 -5.38
C TYR A 22 2.37 -9.77 -5.67
N LEU A 23 1.55 -10.29 -6.58
CA LEU A 23 1.54 -11.68 -6.97
C LEU A 23 2.17 -11.84 -8.34
N ARG A 24 2.87 -12.96 -8.52
CA ARG A 24 3.55 -13.33 -9.76
C ARG A 24 3.42 -14.82 -9.99
N VAL A 25 3.18 -15.22 -11.24
CA VAL A 25 3.25 -16.64 -11.61
C VAL A 25 4.72 -17.07 -11.56
N PRO A 26 5.07 -18.22 -10.94
CA PRO A 26 6.45 -18.66 -10.89
C PRO A 26 7.10 -18.72 -12.29
N GLY A 27 8.22 -18.02 -12.46
CA GLY A 27 8.94 -17.89 -13.74
C GLY A 27 8.67 -16.59 -14.50
N ASP A 28 7.60 -15.86 -14.17
CA ASP A 28 7.27 -14.61 -14.85
C ASP A 28 8.10 -13.42 -14.32
N ASP A 29 8.30 -12.41 -15.17
CA ASP A 29 8.96 -11.15 -14.82
C ASP A 29 7.98 -10.07 -14.34
N LYS A 30 6.69 -10.24 -14.64
CA LYS A 30 5.60 -9.29 -14.36
C LYS A 30 4.63 -9.82 -13.32
N ASN A 31 3.97 -8.89 -12.64
CA ASN A 31 2.95 -9.23 -11.67
C ASN A 31 1.66 -9.64 -12.37
N SER A 32 1.04 -10.70 -11.89
CA SER A 32 -0.30 -11.14 -12.28
C SER A 32 -1.40 -10.38 -11.53
N GLY A 33 -1.08 -9.84 -10.35
CA GLY A 33 -1.94 -8.95 -9.59
C GLY A 33 -1.12 -8.09 -8.64
N SER A 34 -1.43 -6.79 -8.60
CA SER A 34 -0.79 -5.84 -7.69
C SER A 34 -1.84 -5.09 -6.90
N PHE A 35 -1.69 -5.10 -5.59
CA PHE A 35 -2.54 -4.43 -4.62
C PHE A 35 -1.67 -3.60 -3.68
N SER A 36 -1.96 -2.32 -3.53
CA SER A 36 -1.22 -1.42 -2.63
C SER A 36 -2.18 -0.47 -1.94
N LEU A 37 -2.41 -0.65 -0.64
CA LEU A 37 -3.39 0.08 0.15
C LEU A 37 -2.70 0.99 1.17
N TYR A 38 -3.17 2.23 1.24
CA TYR A 38 -2.77 3.23 2.22
C TYR A 38 -3.98 3.50 3.10
N LEU A 39 -3.93 3.05 4.35
CA LEU A 39 -4.88 3.44 5.38
C LEU A 39 -4.29 4.67 6.07
N THR A 40 -4.94 5.82 5.93
CA THR A 40 -4.46 7.08 6.51
C THR A 40 -5.18 7.35 7.82
N ASP A 41 -4.42 7.41 8.90
CA ASP A 41 -4.90 7.85 10.21
C ASP A 41 -4.83 9.38 10.32
N HIS A 42 -3.74 9.98 9.83
CA HIS A 42 -3.55 11.42 9.88
C HIS A 42 -2.87 11.97 8.62
N SER A 43 -3.44 13.06 8.10
CA SER A 43 -2.85 13.94 7.09
C SER A 43 -3.50 15.33 7.18
N THR A 44 -2.96 16.30 6.43
CA THR A 44 -3.57 17.62 6.24
C THR A 44 -4.94 17.55 5.55
N PHE A 45 -5.24 16.45 4.86
CA PHE A 45 -6.52 16.20 4.16
C PHE A 45 -7.46 15.24 4.91
N GLY A 46 -7.13 14.89 6.16
CA GLY A 46 -7.91 13.99 7.00
C GLY A 46 -7.49 12.52 6.89
N SER A 47 -8.43 11.63 7.20
CA SER A 47 -8.28 10.17 7.20
C SER A 47 -9.04 9.52 6.05
N GLY A 48 -8.73 8.26 5.76
CA GLY A 48 -9.40 7.47 4.72
C GLY A 48 -8.49 6.41 4.14
N VAL A 49 -9.01 5.67 3.18
CA VAL A 49 -8.32 4.56 2.52
C VAL A 49 -8.16 4.85 1.04
N LEU A 50 -6.97 4.56 0.52
CA LEU A 50 -6.69 4.51 -0.91
C LEU A 50 -6.12 3.14 -1.24
N VAL A 51 -6.61 2.51 -2.31
CA VAL A 51 -6.11 1.24 -2.84
C VAL A 51 -5.75 1.40 -4.30
N LEU A 52 -4.49 1.14 -4.63
CA LEU A 52 -4.02 0.97 -6.00
C LEU A 52 -4.20 -0.50 -6.39
N ILE A 53 -4.88 -0.73 -7.52
CA ILE A 53 -5.10 -2.07 -8.05
C ILE A 53 -4.62 -2.10 -9.50
N ASN A 54 -3.79 -3.09 -9.83
CA ASN A 54 -3.44 -3.45 -11.19
C ASN A 54 -3.54 -4.96 -11.39
N ILE A 55 -4.51 -5.40 -12.18
CA ILE A 55 -4.73 -6.82 -12.52
C ILE A 55 -4.73 -6.90 -14.06
N PRO A 56 -3.60 -7.25 -14.69
CA PRO A 56 -3.48 -7.20 -16.15
C PRO A 56 -4.53 -8.04 -16.90
N GLU A 57 -4.97 -9.18 -16.34
CA GLU A 57 -6.02 -10.00 -16.95
C GLU A 57 -7.43 -9.39 -16.86
N ILE A 58 -7.63 -8.36 -16.02
CA ILE A 58 -8.90 -7.65 -15.85
C ILE A 58 -8.63 -6.14 -15.82
N SER A 59 -8.11 -5.62 -16.94
CA SER A 59 -7.68 -4.21 -17.06
C SER A 59 -8.77 -3.18 -16.77
N SER A 60 -10.05 -3.53 -16.90
CA SER A 60 -11.18 -2.67 -16.54
C SER A 60 -11.26 -2.35 -15.05
N LEU A 61 -10.65 -3.17 -14.19
CA LEU A 61 -10.58 -2.95 -12.75
C LEU A 61 -9.26 -2.31 -12.29
N THR A 62 -8.32 -2.07 -13.21
CA THR A 62 -7.10 -1.34 -12.86
C THR A 62 -7.45 0.12 -12.55
N GLY A 63 -7.05 0.59 -11.38
CA GLY A 63 -7.45 1.90 -10.88
C GLY A 63 -7.07 2.17 -9.44
N VAL A 64 -7.49 3.35 -8.98
CA VAL A 64 -7.42 3.81 -7.60
C VAL A 64 -8.82 3.71 -7.01
N TYR A 65 -8.96 3.02 -5.89
CA TYR A 65 -10.22 2.87 -5.16
C TYR A 65 -10.07 3.60 -3.83
N THR A 66 -11.05 4.42 -3.46
CA THR A 66 -10.94 5.25 -2.26
C THR A 66 -12.30 5.55 -1.66
N ASP A 67 -12.34 5.75 -0.35
CA ASP A 67 -13.49 6.30 0.38
C ASP A 67 -13.37 7.83 0.60
N ASN A 68 -12.26 8.43 0.16
CA ASN A 68 -11.97 9.86 0.33
C ASN A 68 -11.16 10.38 -0.87
N THR A 69 -11.88 10.84 -1.90
CA THR A 69 -11.28 11.35 -3.14
C THR A 69 -10.33 12.52 -2.92
N LYS A 70 -10.55 13.40 -1.94
CA LYS A 70 -9.64 14.53 -1.66
C LYS A 70 -8.30 14.05 -1.13
N LEU A 71 -8.33 13.10 -0.20
CA LEU A 71 -7.14 12.45 0.33
C LEU A 71 -6.38 11.67 -0.75
N SER A 72 -7.11 11.06 -1.70
CA SER A 72 -6.50 10.24 -2.75
C SER A 72 -5.45 10.98 -3.57
N SER A 73 -5.75 12.23 -3.97
CA SER A 73 -4.82 13.06 -4.74
C SER A 73 -3.57 13.40 -3.94
N PHE A 74 -3.73 13.68 -2.64
CA PHE A 74 -2.60 13.92 -1.74
C PHE A 74 -1.70 12.68 -1.67
N ILE A 75 -2.25 11.49 -1.40
CA ILE A 75 -1.49 10.24 -1.29
C ILE A 75 -0.74 9.94 -2.60
N LEU A 76 -1.42 10.02 -3.75
CA LEU A 76 -0.82 9.72 -5.06
C LEU A 76 0.36 10.66 -5.39
N ASN A 77 0.24 11.93 -5.03
CA ASN A 77 1.25 12.94 -5.37
C ASN A 77 2.40 12.94 -4.36
N LYS A 78 2.07 12.91 -3.07
CA LYS A 78 2.98 13.24 -1.96
C LYS A 78 3.42 12.04 -1.13
N ILE A 79 2.76 10.89 -1.22
CA ILE A 79 3.10 9.69 -0.42
C ILE A 79 3.62 8.56 -1.31
N VAL A 80 2.88 8.20 -2.37
CA VAL A 80 3.24 7.11 -3.26
C VAL A 80 4.61 7.39 -3.91
N SER A 81 5.58 6.53 -3.60
CA SER A 81 6.89 6.56 -4.23
C SER A 81 6.86 5.74 -5.52
N LYS A 82 7.05 6.41 -6.66
CA LYS A 82 7.13 5.76 -7.98
C LYS A 82 8.56 5.27 -8.22
N THR A 83 8.98 4.26 -7.47
CA THR A 83 10.30 3.62 -7.63
C THR A 83 10.37 2.77 -8.90
N VAL A 84 11.56 2.26 -9.26
CA VAL A 84 11.76 1.34 -10.40
C VAL A 84 10.80 0.13 -10.37
N ASP A 85 10.45 -0.36 -9.18
CA ASP A 85 9.53 -1.50 -9.01
C ASP A 85 8.04 -1.12 -8.95
N TYR A 86 7.66 0.11 -9.31
CA TYR A 86 6.28 0.58 -9.20
C TYR A 86 5.37 -0.18 -10.20
N PRO A 87 4.45 -1.05 -9.76
CA PRO A 87 3.77 -1.99 -10.64
C PRO A 87 2.46 -1.44 -11.22
N PHE A 88 2.19 -0.15 -11.05
CA PHE A 88 0.93 0.47 -11.45
C PHE A 88 1.14 1.39 -12.67
N PRO A 89 0.15 1.50 -13.57
CA PRO A 89 0.21 2.47 -14.67
C PRO A 89 0.37 3.91 -14.17
N GLU A 90 0.90 4.78 -15.03
CA GLU A 90 1.07 6.19 -14.70
C GLU A 90 -0.25 6.91 -14.46
N GLU A 91 -1.23 6.60 -15.30
CA GLU A 91 -2.60 7.11 -15.22
C GLU A 91 -3.54 6.00 -14.78
N MET A 92 -4.30 6.27 -13.72
CA MET A 92 -5.30 5.36 -13.19
C MET A 92 -6.58 6.13 -12.92
N LYS A 93 -7.72 5.54 -13.28
CA LYS A 93 -9.04 6.09 -12.92
C LYS A 93 -9.24 5.99 -11.41
N ILE A 94 -9.90 7.00 -10.83
CA ILE A 94 -10.25 7.02 -9.41
C ILE A 94 -11.72 6.62 -9.27
N TYR A 95 -11.99 5.67 -8.38
CA TYR A 95 -13.29 5.12 -8.08
C TYR A 95 -13.64 5.35 -6.61
N ASP A 96 -14.77 6.00 -6.36
CA ASP A 96 -15.37 6.05 -5.02
C ASP A 96 -15.89 4.64 -4.66
N SER A 97 -15.49 4.14 -3.50
CA SER A 97 -15.59 2.71 -3.16
C SER A 97 -15.79 2.48 -1.67
N GLU A 98 -16.54 1.45 -1.32
CA GLU A 98 -16.61 0.94 0.05
C GLU A 98 -15.43 0.01 0.31
N ILE A 99 -14.67 0.27 1.37
CA ILE A 99 -13.46 -0.47 1.72
C ILE A 99 -13.55 -0.94 3.16
N LEU A 100 -13.43 -2.26 3.37
CA LEU A 100 -13.60 -2.89 4.67
C LEU A 100 -12.41 -3.80 4.99
N ARG A 101 -11.95 -3.76 6.24
CA ARG A 101 -10.97 -4.69 6.79
C ARG A 101 -11.68 -5.82 7.51
N PHE A 102 -11.19 -7.03 7.33
CA PHE A 102 -11.62 -8.22 8.07
C PHE A 102 -10.41 -8.96 8.60
N GLU A 103 -10.56 -9.57 9.77
CA GLU A 103 -9.60 -10.48 10.35
C GLU A 103 -10.33 -11.75 10.74
N ASP A 104 -9.77 -12.89 10.37
CA ASP A 104 -10.34 -14.18 10.75
C ASP A 104 -9.71 -14.72 12.04
N SER A 105 -10.32 -15.76 12.61
CA SER A 105 -9.84 -16.37 13.86
C SER A 105 -8.47 -17.06 13.73
N ASN A 106 -7.97 -17.26 12.50
CA ASN A 106 -6.66 -17.85 12.23
C ASN A 106 -5.57 -16.77 12.12
N GLY A 107 -5.92 -15.50 12.32
CA GLY A 107 -5.01 -14.37 12.16
C GLY A 107 -4.75 -14.00 10.71
N GLU A 108 -5.57 -14.47 9.75
CA GLU A 108 -5.53 -13.94 8.39
C GLU A 108 -6.18 -12.56 8.36
N ILE A 109 -5.52 -11.61 7.70
CA ILE A 109 -6.06 -10.26 7.54
C ILE A 109 -6.43 -10.06 6.08
N SER A 110 -7.56 -9.44 5.84
CA SER A 110 -8.06 -9.18 4.50
C SER A 110 -8.69 -7.81 4.36
N TRP A 111 -8.66 -7.31 3.14
CA TRP A 111 -9.30 -6.07 2.73
C TRP A 111 -10.25 -6.38 1.59
N ARG A 112 -11.51 -5.93 1.71
CA ARG A 112 -12.54 -6.00 0.69
C ARG A 112 -12.79 -4.61 0.12
N ILE A 113 -12.83 -4.52 -1.20
CA ILE A 113 -13.19 -3.32 -1.95
C ILE A 113 -14.44 -3.63 -2.75
N MET A 114 -15.47 -2.83 -2.56
CA MET A 114 -16.72 -2.89 -3.32
C MET A 114 -16.82 -1.64 -4.19
N HIS A 115 -16.96 -1.84 -5.50
CA HIS A 115 -17.27 -0.77 -6.44
C HIS A 115 -18.25 -1.27 -7.50
N SER A 116 -19.40 -0.60 -7.61
CA SER A 116 -20.50 -1.05 -8.47
C SER A 116 -20.91 -2.50 -8.14
N GLN A 117 -20.78 -3.43 -9.09
CA GLN A 117 -21.06 -4.86 -8.91
C GLN A 117 -19.78 -5.70 -8.69
N ASN A 118 -18.62 -5.06 -8.61
CA ASN A 118 -17.35 -5.75 -8.47
C ASN A 118 -16.90 -5.81 -7.00
N GLU A 119 -16.41 -6.98 -6.62
CA GLU A 119 -15.78 -7.24 -5.33
C GLU A 119 -14.34 -7.65 -5.56
N ILE A 120 -13.42 -6.99 -4.86
CA ILE A 120 -12.00 -7.33 -4.84
C ILE A 120 -11.60 -7.61 -3.40
N ILE A 121 -10.98 -8.76 -3.14
CA ILE A 121 -10.50 -9.16 -1.82
C ILE A 121 -9.00 -9.43 -1.91
N ALA A 122 -8.20 -8.78 -1.06
CA ALA A 122 -6.81 -9.15 -0.84
C ALA A 122 -6.65 -9.74 0.55
N LYS A 123 -5.86 -10.81 0.69
CA LYS A 123 -5.62 -11.50 1.96
C LYS A 123 -4.14 -11.71 2.20
N TRP A 124 -3.70 -11.60 3.45
CA TRP A 124 -2.34 -11.88 3.92
C TRP A 124 -2.39 -12.93 5.02
N SER A 125 -1.45 -13.87 4.98
CA SER A 125 -1.30 -14.88 6.03
C SER A 125 0.14 -15.39 6.15
N ASN A 126 0.39 -16.19 7.18
CA ASN A 126 1.71 -16.77 7.48
C ASN A 126 2.79 -15.67 7.60
N PHE A 127 2.57 -14.76 8.55
CA PHE A 127 3.44 -13.61 8.79
C PHE A 127 4.80 -14.04 9.37
N LYS A 128 5.85 -13.31 8.97
CA LYS A 128 7.18 -13.36 9.59
C LYS A 128 7.22 -12.48 10.83
N ASP A 129 8.29 -12.62 11.61
CA ASP A 129 8.56 -11.73 12.74
C ASP A 129 8.61 -10.26 12.29
N PRO A 130 8.06 -9.32 13.06
CA PRO A 130 8.09 -7.90 12.74
C PRO A 130 9.52 -7.34 12.68
N PHE A 131 9.74 -6.41 11.76
CA PHE A 131 10.97 -5.65 11.61
C PHE A 131 10.69 -4.16 11.87
N PHE A 132 11.34 -3.57 12.88
CA PHE A 132 11.22 -2.14 13.14
C PHE A 132 12.17 -1.36 12.24
N HIS A 133 11.60 -0.56 11.33
CA HIS A 133 12.34 0.40 10.53
C HIS A 133 12.28 1.77 11.21
N SER A 134 13.44 2.33 11.55
CA SER A 134 13.56 3.68 12.13
C SER A 134 14.50 4.50 11.26
N GLY A 135 14.00 5.64 10.77
CA GLY A 135 14.79 6.61 10.02
C GLY A 135 15.22 6.14 8.62
N GLY A 136 14.70 6.81 7.61
CA GLY A 136 15.16 6.72 6.22
C GLY A 136 15.69 8.06 5.72
N PRO A 137 16.72 8.08 4.85
CA PRO A 137 17.14 9.32 4.21
C PRO A 137 15.98 9.92 3.42
N GLN A 138 15.95 11.24 3.34
CA GLN A 138 14.98 11.93 2.51
C GLN A 138 15.16 11.52 1.05
N ASN A 139 14.09 11.11 0.38
CA ASN A 139 14.12 10.77 -1.03
C ASN A 139 14.00 12.02 -1.91
N GLN A 140 14.04 11.83 -3.24
CA GLN A 140 13.94 12.91 -4.21
C GLN A 140 12.59 13.66 -4.17
N LYS A 141 11.55 13.09 -3.57
CA LYS A 141 10.25 13.73 -3.37
C LYS A 141 10.15 14.50 -2.04
N GLY A 142 11.25 14.62 -1.29
CA GLY A 142 11.21 15.26 0.03
C GLY A 142 10.64 14.37 1.14
N GLN A 143 10.39 13.09 0.87
CA GLN A 143 9.80 12.16 1.83
C GLN A 143 10.89 11.48 2.67
N SER A 144 10.70 11.39 3.98
CA SER A 144 11.51 10.60 4.89
C SER A 144 10.60 9.77 5.79
N VAL A 145 10.77 8.45 5.76
CA VAL A 145 10.11 7.55 6.73
C VAL A 145 10.81 7.75 8.07
N LEU A 146 10.08 8.24 9.06
CA LEU A 146 10.58 8.43 10.41
C LEU A 146 10.59 7.10 11.17
N SER A 147 9.49 6.34 11.06
CA SER A 147 9.37 5.01 11.63
C SER A 147 8.30 4.19 10.91
N SER A 148 8.45 2.87 10.94
CA SER A 148 7.44 1.90 10.48
C SER A 148 7.72 0.52 11.07
N LEU A 149 6.68 -0.22 11.45
CA LEU A 149 6.79 -1.63 11.83
C LEU A 149 6.39 -2.50 10.62
N LEU A 150 7.39 -3.13 9.99
CA LEU A 150 7.21 -3.94 8.80
C LEU A 150 6.91 -5.40 9.19
N VAL A 151 5.80 -5.95 8.70
CA VAL A 151 5.42 -7.36 8.89
C VAL A 151 5.23 -7.99 7.52
N PHE A 152 6.12 -8.91 7.15
CA PHE A 152 6.08 -9.57 5.85
C PHE A 152 5.20 -10.82 5.89
N ALA A 153 4.35 -11.01 4.88
CA ALA A 153 3.53 -12.20 4.73
C ALA A 153 4.20 -13.19 3.77
N LYS A 154 4.26 -14.47 4.13
CA LYS A 154 4.74 -15.53 3.21
C LYS A 154 3.66 -15.91 2.19
N ASN A 155 2.39 -15.76 2.55
CA ASN A 155 1.26 -16.08 1.70
C ASN A 155 0.42 -14.82 1.46
N SER A 156 -0.08 -14.68 0.24
CA SER A 156 -1.08 -13.68 -0.10
C SER A 156 -1.97 -14.18 -1.24
N SER A 157 -3.20 -13.67 -1.32
CA SER A 157 -4.11 -13.92 -2.43
C SER A 157 -4.87 -12.66 -2.81
N ILE A 158 -5.21 -12.55 -4.08
CA ILE A 158 -6.13 -11.54 -4.61
C ILE A 158 -7.28 -12.29 -5.29
N GLN A 159 -8.52 -11.93 -4.96
CA GLN A 159 -9.74 -12.51 -5.50
C GLN A 159 -10.59 -11.40 -6.11
N VAL A 160 -11.09 -11.60 -7.32
CA VAL A 160 -12.01 -10.69 -8.01
C VAL A 160 -13.29 -11.46 -8.33
N ASN A 161 -14.44 -10.97 -7.87
CA ASN A 161 -15.74 -11.60 -8.13
C ASN A 161 -15.71 -13.12 -7.90
N LYS A 162 -15.16 -13.52 -6.75
CA LYS A 162 -14.96 -14.91 -6.31
C LYS A 162 -13.89 -15.72 -7.06
N ARG A 163 -13.24 -15.19 -8.09
CA ARG A 163 -12.15 -15.84 -8.83
C ARG A 163 -10.79 -15.39 -8.31
N PHE A 164 -9.91 -16.34 -8.00
CA PHE A 164 -8.53 -16.03 -7.60
C PHE A 164 -7.69 -15.59 -8.80
N ILE A 165 -6.93 -14.52 -8.59
CA ILE A 165 -5.85 -14.11 -9.48
C ILE A 165 -4.69 -15.08 -9.29
N LYS A 166 -4.11 -15.54 -10.40
CA LYS A 166 -2.98 -16.49 -10.38
C LYS A 166 -1.75 -15.87 -9.73
N GLY A 167 -0.85 -16.71 -9.25
CA GLY A 167 0.47 -16.31 -8.75
C GLY A 167 0.60 -16.38 -7.24
N ILE A 168 1.83 -16.14 -6.78
CA ILE A 168 2.23 -16.19 -5.38
C ILE A 168 3.11 -14.98 -5.05
N PRO A 169 3.27 -14.65 -3.75
CA PRO A 169 4.30 -13.72 -3.31
C PRO A 169 5.69 -14.17 -3.77
N TYR A 170 6.59 -13.22 -3.99
CA TYR A 170 7.97 -13.47 -4.43
C TYR A 170 8.93 -12.57 -3.69
N ASP A 171 10.21 -12.92 -3.65
CA ASP A 171 11.21 -12.10 -2.96
C ASP A 171 11.57 -10.85 -3.78
N ARG A 172 11.56 -9.69 -3.13
CA ARG A 172 11.97 -8.40 -3.69
C ARG A 172 13.30 -7.98 -3.11
N ALA A 173 14.32 -7.92 -3.98
CA ALA A 173 15.66 -7.47 -3.62
C ALA A 173 15.72 -6.00 -3.17
N THR A 174 14.74 -5.18 -3.54
CA THR A 174 14.64 -3.78 -3.12
C THR A 174 14.48 -3.62 -1.60
N TRP A 175 13.98 -4.64 -0.89
CA TRP A 175 13.92 -4.64 0.57
C TRP A 175 15.28 -4.79 1.27
N THR A 176 16.32 -5.24 0.56
CA THR A 176 17.66 -5.45 1.15
C THR A 176 18.23 -4.18 1.75
N ARG A 177 17.97 -3.02 1.13
CA ARG A 177 18.43 -1.72 1.64
C ARG A 177 17.81 -1.37 3.00
N THR A 178 16.59 -1.83 3.27
CA THR A 178 15.84 -1.51 4.48
C THR A 178 16.00 -2.58 5.56
N THR A 179 16.01 -3.86 5.17
CA THR A 179 15.92 -5.01 6.09
C THR A 179 17.18 -5.88 6.11
N GLY A 180 18.20 -5.55 5.31
CA GLY A 180 19.44 -6.32 5.18
C GLY A 180 19.33 -7.59 4.34
N SER A 181 18.14 -7.96 3.86
CA SER A 181 17.92 -9.13 3.01
C SER A 181 16.72 -8.92 2.07
N ALA A 182 16.61 -9.77 1.04
CA ALA A 182 15.39 -9.79 0.23
C ALA A 182 14.21 -10.24 1.10
N GLN A 183 13.06 -9.60 0.90
CA GLN A 183 11.84 -9.93 1.63
C GLN A 183 10.67 -10.11 0.69
N SER A 184 9.58 -10.69 1.20
CA SER A 184 8.36 -10.94 0.45
C SER A 184 7.84 -9.67 -0.23
N SER A 185 7.28 -9.83 -1.41
CA SER A 185 6.50 -8.82 -2.12
C SER A 185 5.20 -8.44 -1.42
N CYS A 186 4.86 -9.15 -0.33
CA CYS A 186 3.70 -8.89 0.49
C CYS A 186 4.14 -8.43 1.89
N VAL A 187 3.80 -7.20 2.25
CA VAL A 187 4.19 -6.55 3.50
C VAL A 187 3.05 -5.70 4.04
N ILE A 188 3.00 -5.57 5.36
CA ILE A 188 2.21 -4.56 6.05
C ILE A 188 3.19 -3.66 6.79
N ALA A 189 3.15 -2.38 6.50
CA ALA A 189 3.89 -1.33 7.19
C ALA A 189 2.93 -0.69 8.20
N PHE A 190 2.97 -1.14 9.45
CA PHE A 190 2.12 -0.63 10.52
C PHE A 190 2.71 0.65 11.12
N SER A 191 1.84 1.57 11.54
CA SER A 191 2.23 2.81 12.24
C SER A 191 3.33 3.56 11.49
N GLU A 192 3.21 3.63 10.18
CA GLU A 192 4.17 4.31 9.33
C GLU A 192 4.01 5.82 9.49
N ILE A 193 5.12 6.50 9.76
CA ILE A 193 5.18 7.95 9.91
C ILE A 193 6.10 8.49 8.84
N ILE A 194 5.55 9.33 7.96
CA ILE A 194 6.30 9.95 6.86
C ILE A 194 6.31 11.46 7.08
N LYS A 195 7.53 12.01 7.09
CA LYS A 195 7.75 13.45 6.98
C LYS A 195 7.92 13.84 5.51
N ILE A 196 7.26 14.91 5.10
CA ILE A 196 7.26 15.43 3.74
C ILE A 196 7.73 16.87 3.79
N VAL A 197 8.88 17.17 3.20
CA VAL A 197 9.39 18.54 3.07
C VAL A 197 9.10 19.01 1.65
N ASP A 198 8.39 20.13 1.50
CA ASP A 198 8.20 20.73 0.19
C ASP A 198 9.55 21.18 -0.37
N GLN A 199 9.90 20.66 -1.54
CA GLN A 199 11.06 21.11 -2.30
C GLN A 199 10.58 22.24 -3.21
N HIS A 200 11.05 23.46 -2.94
CA HIS A 200 10.88 24.62 -3.81
C HIS A 200 11.57 24.41 -5.17
#